data_AF-A0A7I8K0K4-F1
#
_entry.id   AF-A0A7I8K0K4-F1
#
_cell.length_a   1.000
_cell.length_b   1.000
_cell.length_c   1.000
_cell.angle_alpha   90.00
_cell.angle_beta   90.00
_cell.angle_gamma   90.00
#
_symmetry.space_group_name_H-M   'P 1'
#
loop_
_entity.id
_entity.type
_entity.pdbx_description
1 polymer ?
#
loop_
_entity_poly.entity_id
_entity_poly.type
_entity_poly.pdbx_seq_one_letter_code
_entity_poly.pdbx_strand_id
1 'polypeptide(L)'
;MRQPGYITLPIIVVLLSIGYLYYATVFVVIDGWLGLGTAPGLANAAVFSGLGVICVGTYVTAVRRDPGHVPSSYTPDIEDPGVSIHEIKRKSGDLRYCQKCSHYKPPRAHHCRVCKRCILKMDHHCIWINNCVGHGNYKVFFVFLLHAVIACTHSMVLLVGSTAHDFHGDQRQTEGSSRISYIICGVLLFPLTLALIILLGWHIYLILQNKTTIEYHEGVRAMGLAQENGNDYQHPYDLGAYENLVSILGPSVWCWICPTSGHIGSGLHFRTFYDLRLSRASS
;
A
#
# COMPACT_ATOMS: atom_id res chain seq x y z
N MET A 1 -11.66 0.01 23.73
CA MET A 1 -10.19 -0.18 23.85
C MET A 1 -9.51 1.11 23.42
N ARG A 2 -8.71 1.72 24.30
CA ARG A 2 -8.13 3.07 24.14
C ARG A 2 -7.25 3.16 22.88
N GLN A 3 -7.63 4.02 21.93
CA GLN A 3 -6.75 4.49 20.86
C GLN A 3 -5.80 5.53 21.48
N PRO A 4 -4.48 5.28 21.63
CA PRO A 4 -3.54 6.31 22.03
C PRO A 4 -3.48 7.38 20.91
N GLY A 5 -3.14 8.63 21.27
CA GLY A 5 -3.16 9.78 20.36
C GLY A 5 -2.64 9.48 18.95
N TYR A 6 -3.46 9.81 17.95
CA TYR A 6 -3.27 9.43 16.54
C TYR A 6 -2.00 9.98 15.87
N ILE A 7 -1.30 10.93 16.49
CA ILE A 7 -0.18 11.63 15.87
C ILE A 7 1.11 11.14 16.53
N THR A 8 1.91 10.39 15.78
CA THR A 8 3.24 9.93 16.17
C THR A 8 4.31 10.70 15.40
N LEU A 9 5.55 10.65 15.89
CA LEU A 9 6.69 11.28 15.21
C LEU A 9 6.80 10.84 13.73
N PRO A 10 6.68 9.54 13.35
CA PRO A 10 6.65 9.15 11.94
C PRO A 10 5.56 9.84 11.11
N ILE A 11 4.35 10.02 11.67
CA ILE A 11 3.26 10.69 10.95
C ILE A 11 3.60 12.16 10.72
N ILE A 12 4.13 12.84 11.74
CA ILE A 12 4.57 14.23 11.63
C ILE A 12 5.66 14.35 10.55
N VAL A 13 6.65 13.44 10.55
CA VAL A 13 7.73 13.43 9.55
C VAL A 13 7.18 13.27 8.13
N VAL A 14 6.23 12.35 7.91
CA VAL A 14 5.61 12.18 6.59
C VAL A 14 4.86 13.44 6.16
N LEU A 15 4.04 14.02 7.03
CA LEU A 15 3.26 15.23 6.71
C LEU A 15 4.15 16.44 6.45
N LEU A 16 5.21 16.63 7.24
CA LEU A 16 6.21 17.68 7.02
C LEU A 16 6.98 17.46 5.71
N SER A 17 7.29 16.21 5.37
CA SER A 17 7.95 15.88 4.09
C SER A 17 7.05 16.20 2.91
N ILE A 18 5.77 15.83 2.96
CA ILE A 18 4.78 16.18 1.93
C ILE A 18 4.65 17.71 1.81
N GLY A 19 4.55 18.42 2.94
CA GLY A 19 4.44 19.88 2.95
C GLY A 19 5.68 20.58 2.40
N TYR A 20 6.88 20.13 2.79
CA TYR A 20 8.14 20.67 2.28
C TYR A 20 8.29 20.42 0.77
N LEU A 21 8.04 19.19 0.31
CA LEU A 21 8.10 18.87 -1.12
C LEU A 21 7.06 19.68 -1.89
N TYR A 22 5.85 19.83 -1.36
CA TYR A 22 4.84 20.70 -1.95
C TYR A 22 5.35 22.13 -2.15
N TYR A 23 5.88 22.72 -1.08
CA TYR A 23 6.42 24.06 -1.11
C TYR A 23 7.57 24.19 -2.13
N ALA A 24 8.55 23.28 -2.06
CA ALA A 24 9.73 23.32 -2.92
C ALA A 24 9.35 23.15 -4.40
N THR A 25 8.48 22.21 -4.75
CA THR A 25 8.09 22.00 -6.14
C THR A 25 7.30 23.20 -6.69
N VAL A 26 6.34 23.74 -5.94
CA VAL A 26 5.47 24.82 -6.45
C VAL A 26 6.16 26.18 -6.45
N PHE A 27 6.70 26.59 -5.31
CA PHE A 27 7.18 27.96 -5.10
C PHE A 27 8.67 28.14 -5.38
N VAL A 28 9.44 27.06 -5.48
CA VAL A 28 10.86 27.13 -5.83
C VAL A 28 11.09 26.65 -7.26
N VAL A 29 10.69 25.41 -7.58
CA VAL A 29 10.99 24.80 -8.89
C VAL A 29 10.08 25.33 -10.00
N ILE A 30 8.76 25.25 -9.83
CA ILE A 30 7.80 25.69 -10.86
C ILE A 30 7.87 27.20 -11.04
N ASP A 31 7.82 27.98 -9.95
CA ASP A 31 7.90 29.43 -10.05
C ASP A 31 9.25 29.90 -10.60
N GLY A 32 10.35 29.28 -10.18
CA GLY A 32 11.69 29.63 -10.67
C GLY A 32 11.91 29.31 -12.15
N TRP A 33 11.39 28.17 -12.64
CA TRP A 33 11.63 27.73 -14.02
C TRP A 33 10.54 28.17 -15.00
N LEU A 34 9.28 27.89 -14.69
CA LEU A 34 8.15 28.13 -15.57
C LEU A 34 7.43 29.45 -15.25
N GLY A 35 7.55 29.94 -14.01
CA GLY A 35 6.83 31.11 -13.51
C GLY A 35 5.35 30.83 -13.26
N LEU A 36 4.85 31.08 -12.05
CA LEU A 36 3.43 30.85 -11.72
C LEU A 36 2.45 31.76 -12.49
N GLY A 37 2.95 32.87 -13.03
CA GLY A 37 2.18 33.76 -13.91
C GLY A 37 2.00 33.24 -15.34
N THR A 38 2.66 32.15 -15.74
CA THR A 38 2.55 31.58 -17.08
C THR A 38 1.55 30.43 -17.13
N ALA A 39 0.96 30.17 -18.30
CA ALA A 39 0.04 29.04 -18.47
C ALA A 39 0.71 27.67 -18.15
N PRO A 40 1.95 27.37 -18.59
CA PRO A 40 2.63 26.13 -18.22
C PRO A 40 2.94 26.01 -16.72
N GLY A 41 3.35 27.10 -16.06
CA GLY A 41 3.62 27.10 -14.63
C GLY A 41 2.34 26.86 -13.82
N LEU A 42 1.27 27.60 -14.13
CA LEU A 42 -0.02 27.44 -13.50
C LEU A 42 -0.61 26.03 -13.70
N ALA A 43 -0.50 25.48 -14.92
CA ALA A 43 -0.97 24.12 -15.20
C ALA A 43 -0.23 23.07 -14.37
N ASN A 44 1.10 23.13 -14.30
CA ASN A 44 1.89 22.22 -13.46
C ASN A 44 1.59 22.38 -11.98
N ALA A 45 1.44 23.61 -11.49
CA ALA A 45 1.09 23.88 -10.09
C ALA A 45 -0.30 23.33 -9.75
N ALA A 46 -1.29 23.48 -10.64
CA ALA A 46 -2.63 22.95 -10.46
C ALA A 46 -2.64 21.41 -10.42
N VAL A 47 -1.95 20.75 -11.36
CA VAL A 47 -1.80 19.29 -11.39
C VAL A 47 -1.14 18.78 -10.11
N PHE A 48 -0.02 19.40 -9.72
CA PHE A 48 0.72 18.97 -8.54
C PHE A 48 -0.04 19.24 -7.24
N SER A 49 -0.82 20.33 -7.17
CA SER A 49 -1.72 20.60 -6.04
C SER A 49 -2.84 19.56 -5.94
N GLY A 50 -3.43 19.16 -7.07
CA GLY A 50 -4.41 18.07 -7.11
C GLY A 50 -3.82 16.75 -6.60
N LEU A 51 -2.62 16.39 -7.07
CA LEU A 51 -1.89 15.21 -6.56
C LEU A 51 -1.60 15.31 -5.06
N GLY A 52 -1.19 16.49 -4.58
CA GLY A 52 -0.95 16.77 -3.16
C GLY A 52 -2.18 16.54 -2.30
N VAL A 53 -3.35 17.07 -2.72
CA VAL A 53 -4.63 16.87 -2.02
C VAL A 53 -5.00 15.39 -1.97
N ILE A 54 -4.86 14.67 -3.08
CA ILE A 54 -5.15 13.23 -3.12
C ILE A 54 -4.18 12.45 -2.21
N CYS A 55 -2.88 12.73 -2.28
CA CYS A 55 -1.88 12.11 -1.41
C CYS A 55 -2.18 12.31 0.08
N VAL A 56 -2.46 13.55 0.50
CA VAL A 56 -2.78 13.84 1.90
C VAL A 56 -4.10 13.17 2.32
N GLY A 57 -5.14 13.26 1.49
CA GLY A 57 -6.44 12.64 1.79
C GLY A 57 -6.36 11.12 1.93
N THR A 58 -5.65 10.46 1.02
CA THR A 58 -5.45 9.00 1.04
C THR A 58 -4.54 8.57 2.19
N TYR A 59 -3.47 9.32 2.48
CA TYR A 59 -2.61 9.10 3.64
C TYR A 59 -3.39 9.19 4.97
N VAL A 60 -4.15 10.27 5.17
CA VAL A 60 -5.00 10.46 6.35
C VAL A 60 -6.03 9.34 6.49
N THR A 61 -6.61 8.89 5.36
CA THR A 61 -7.54 7.77 5.35
C THR A 61 -6.84 6.46 5.75
N ALA A 62 -5.62 6.18 5.24
CA ALA A 62 -4.86 5.00 5.62
C ALA A 62 -4.48 4.98 7.12
N VAL A 63 -4.12 6.14 7.67
CA VAL A 63 -3.83 6.33 9.11
C VAL A 63 -5.08 6.03 9.96
N ARG A 64 -6.26 6.54 9.55
CA ARG A 64 -7.47 6.50 10.39
C ARG A 64 -8.33 5.25 10.20
N ARG A 65 -8.31 4.64 9.02
CA ARG A 65 -9.22 3.54 8.69
C ARG A 65 -8.83 2.27 9.43
N ASP A 66 -9.82 1.57 9.97
CA ASP A 66 -9.59 0.29 10.61
C ASP A 66 -9.05 -0.72 9.58
N PRO A 67 -7.89 -1.35 9.82
CA PRO A 67 -7.29 -2.34 8.91
C PRO A 67 -8.05 -3.67 8.82
N GLY A 68 -9.12 -3.85 9.59
CA GLY A 68 -9.88 -5.08 9.68
C GLY A 68 -9.62 -5.76 11.02
N HIS A 69 -10.70 -6.04 11.75
CA HIS A 69 -10.68 -6.73 13.04
C HIS A 69 -11.35 -8.10 12.92
N VAL A 70 -10.74 -9.12 13.51
CA VAL A 70 -11.38 -10.42 13.69
C VAL A 70 -12.45 -10.33 14.79
N PRO A 71 -13.75 -10.59 14.50
CA PRO A 71 -14.78 -10.61 15.53
C PRO A 71 -14.47 -11.64 16.62
N SER A 72 -14.73 -11.31 17.89
CA SER A 72 -14.51 -12.24 19.00
C SER A 72 -15.41 -13.48 18.94
N SER A 73 -16.56 -13.36 18.28
CA SER A 73 -17.50 -14.46 18.01
C SER A 73 -17.09 -15.33 16.82
N TYR A 74 -15.95 -15.04 16.15
CA TYR A 74 -15.52 -15.86 15.03
C TYR A 74 -15.17 -17.28 15.48
N THR A 75 -15.89 -18.24 14.94
CA THR A 75 -15.64 -19.67 15.06
C THR A 75 -15.56 -20.26 13.65
N PRO A 76 -14.51 -21.01 13.31
CA PRO A 76 -14.44 -21.70 12.03
C PRO A 76 -15.51 -22.79 12.00
N ASP A 77 -16.37 -22.74 11.00
CA ASP A 77 -17.28 -23.84 10.68
C ASP A 77 -16.56 -24.80 9.73
N ILE A 78 -16.23 -25.99 10.23
CA ILE A 78 -15.44 -27.00 9.49
C ILE A 78 -16.34 -27.78 8.50
N GLU A 79 -17.65 -27.77 8.75
CA GLU A 79 -18.62 -28.50 7.93
C GLU A 79 -19.22 -27.62 6.84
N ASP A 80 -18.89 -26.32 6.82
CA ASP A 80 -19.38 -25.38 5.81
C ASP A 80 -18.86 -25.75 4.41
N PRO A 81 -19.74 -26.21 3.49
CA PRO A 81 -19.34 -26.57 2.13
C PRO A 81 -18.88 -25.34 1.31
N GLY A 82 -19.13 -24.12 1.78
CA GLY A 82 -18.66 -22.87 1.20
C GLY A 82 -17.20 -22.53 1.51
N VAL A 83 -16.52 -23.31 2.35
CA VAL A 83 -15.10 -23.11 2.72
C VAL A 83 -14.25 -24.30 2.29
N SER A 84 -13.56 -24.15 1.15
CA SER A 84 -12.70 -25.22 0.62
C SER A 84 -11.37 -25.38 1.34
N ILE A 85 -10.93 -24.39 2.13
CA ILE A 85 -9.66 -24.44 2.86
C ILE A 85 -9.81 -23.92 4.29
N HIS A 86 -9.41 -24.75 5.25
CA HIS A 86 -9.08 -24.32 6.60
C HIS A 86 -7.56 -24.19 6.77
N GLU A 87 -7.10 -22.99 7.09
CA GLU A 87 -5.69 -22.78 7.45
C GLU A 87 -5.42 -23.41 8.82
N ILE A 88 -4.60 -24.46 8.83
CA ILE A 88 -4.20 -25.23 10.03
C ILE A 88 -2.77 -24.91 10.48
N LYS A 89 -2.46 -25.21 11.74
CA LYS A 89 -1.10 -25.13 12.27
C LYS A 89 -0.25 -26.25 11.66
N ARG A 90 0.88 -25.89 11.05
CA ARG A 90 1.82 -26.84 10.41
C ARG A 90 2.28 -27.99 11.33
N LYS A 91 2.45 -27.75 12.63
CA LYS A 91 3.01 -28.75 13.57
C LYS A 91 1.97 -29.71 14.16
N SER A 92 0.75 -29.24 14.41
CA SER A 92 -0.26 -30.01 15.15
C SER A 92 -1.48 -30.36 14.30
N GLY A 93 -1.66 -29.73 13.14
CA GLY A 93 -2.88 -29.89 12.33
C GLY A 93 -4.10 -29.14 12.90
N ASP A 94 -4.00 -28.55 14.09
CA ASP A 94 -5.13 -27.83 14.69
C ASP A 94 -5.46 -26.54 13.93
N LEU A 95 -6.72 -26.12 14.05
CA LEU A 95 -7.15 -24.78 13.69
C LEU A 95 -6.28 -23.69 14.33
N ARG A 96 -6.05 -22.61 13.60
CA ARG A 96 -5.23 -21.49 14.09
C ARG A 96 -5.98 -20.72 15.16
N TYR A 97 -5.41 -20.70 16.36
CA TYR A 97 -5.94 -19.96 17.51
C TYR A 97 -4.96 -18.87 17.95
N CYS A 98 -5.48 -17.69 18.33
CA CYS A 98 -4.69 -16.63 18.92
C CYS A 98 -4.79 -16.66 20.44
N GLN A 99 -3.76 -17.16 21.13
CA GLN A 99 -3.72 -17.20 22.59
C GLN A 99 -3.80 -15.80 23.24
N LYS A 100 -3.29 -14.76 22.57
CA LYS A 100 -3.30 -13.38 23.10
C LYS A 100 -4.66 -12.71 23.03
N CYS A 101 -5.50 -13.12 22.07
CA CYS A 101 -6.82 -12.53 21.85
C CYS A 101 -7.95 -13.49 22.23
N SER A 102 -7.63 -14.73 22.60
CA SER A 102 -8.56 -15.79 23.00
C SER A 102 -9.67 -16.08 21.99
N HIS A 103 -9.33 -16.13 20.70
CA HIS A 103 -10.26 -16.51 19.63
C HIS A 103 -9.54 -17.22 18.47
N TYR A 104 -10.31 -17.90 17.62
CA TYR A 104 -9.81 -18.49 16.39
C TYR A 104 -9.44 -17.43 15.35
N LYS A 105 -8.47 -17.74 14.49
CA LYS A 105 -8.03 -16.85 13.41
C LYS A 105 -8.69 -17.27 12.09
N PRO A 106 -9.45 -16.39 11.43
CA PRO A 106 -9.85 -16.59 10.05
C PRO A 106 -8.65 -16.80 9.14
N PRO A 107 -8.84 -17.35 7.93
CA PRO A 107 -7.78 -17.43 6.94
C PRO A 107 -7.10 -16.07 6.72
N ARG A 108 -5.78 -16.07 6.49
CA ARG A 108 -4.97 -14.85 6.24
C ARG A 108 -4.89 -13.84 7.41
N ALA A 109 -5.52 -14.11 8.55
CA ALA A 109 -5.49 -13.22 9.71
C ALA A 109 -4.26 -13.46 10.60
N HIS A 110 -3.59 -12.38 11.03
CA HIS A 110 -2.42 -12.47 11.91
C HIS A 110 -2.55 -11.51 13.11
N HIS A 111 -1.91 -11.89 14.23
CA HIS A 111 -1.89 -11.05 15.43
C HIS A 111 -0.78 -10.01 15.30
N CYS A 112 -1.14 -8.73 15.27
CA CYS A 112 -0.18 -7.65 15.31
C CYS A 112 0.18 -7.33 16.76
N ARG A 113 1.47 -7.46 17.11
CA ARG A 113 1.96 -7.18 18.47
C ARG A 113 1.86 -5.69 18.84
N VAL A 114 1.98 -4.80 17.85
CA VAL A 114 1.90 -3.34 18.06
C VAL A 114 0.45 -2.91 18.26
N CYS A 115 -0.45 -3.34 17.36
CA CYS A 115 -1.90 -3.06 17.48
C CYS A 115 -2.58 -3.88 18.59
N LYS A 116 -1.91 -4.90 19.13
CA LYS A 116 -2.40 -5.81 20.19
C LYS A 116 -3.74 -6.49 19.87
N ARG A 117 -3.96 -6.82 18.59
CA ARG A 117 -5.16 -7.52 18.11
C ARG A 117 -4.88 -8.31 16.85
N CYS A 118 -5.78 -9.24 16.51
CA CYS A 118 -5.78 -9.91 15.22
C CYS A 118 -6.33 -9.00 14.13
N ILE A 119 -5.60 -8.92 13.02
CA ILE A 119 -5.90 -8.12 11.84
C ILE A 119 -6.29 -9.06 10.70
N LEU A 120 -7.42 -8.79 10.04
CA LEU A 120 -7.87 -9.55 8.87
C LEU A 120 -6.96 -9.29 7.68
N LYS A 121 -6.62 -10.34 6.91
CA LYS A 121 -5.69 -10.28 5.77
C LYS A 121 -4.51 -9.36 6.03
N MET A 122 -3.82 -9.59 7.16
CA MET A 122 -2.76 -8.70 7.62
C MET A 122 -1.61 -8.73 6.63
N ASP A 123 -1.21 -7.55 6.14
CA ASP A 123 -0.01 -7.42 5.32
C ASP A 123 1.20 -7.12 6.19
N HIS A 124 1.18 -5.97 6.88
CA HIS A 124 2.23 -5.59 7.80
C HIS A 124 1.72 -4.53 8.80
N HIS A 125 2.55 -4.22 9.79
CA HIS A 125 2.38 -3.03 10.60
C HIS A 125 3.28 -1.93 10.05
N CYS A 126 2.69 -0.82 9.59
CA CYS A 126 3.43 0.25 8.96
C CYS A 126 3.64 1.40 9.94
N ILE A 127 4.91 1.62 10.30
CA ILE A 127 5.32 2.67 11.22
C ILE A 127 4.97 4.08 10.69
N TRP A 128 5.01 4.26 9.38
CA TRP A 128 4.81 5.56 8.71
C TRP A 128 3.36 6.04 8.71
N ILE A 129 2.40 5.13 8.86
CA ILE A 129 0.98 5.47 9.06
C ILE A 129 0.51 5.18 10.50
N ASN A 130 1.41 4.70 11.36
CA ASN A 130 1.11 4.22 12.71
C ASN A 130 -0.11 3.29 12.79
N ASN A 131 -0.27 2.42 11.79
CA ASN A 131 -1.42 1.56 11.65
C ASN A 131 -1.01 0.27 10.93
N CYS A 132 -1.80 -0.78 11.13
CA CYS A 132 -1.65 -1.96 10.28
C CYS A 132 -2.16 -1.65 8.87
N VAL A 133 -1.56 -2.33 7.89
CA VAL A 133 -2.13 -2.49 6.55
C VAL A 133 -2.74 -3.88 6.52
N GLY A 134 -4.04 -3.94 6.28
CA GLY A 134 -4.80 -5.18 6.27
C GLY A 134 -6.05 -5.07 5.40
N HIS A 135 -6.95 -6.04 5.51
CA HIS A 135 -8.17 -6.15 4.71
C HIS A 135 -8.94 -4.83 4.54
N GLY A 136 -9.17 -4.11 5.65
CA GLY A 136 -10.03 -2.93 5.68
C GLY A 136 -9.44 -1.67 5.05
N ASN A 137 -8.11 -1.60 4.89
CA ASN A 137 -7.42 -0.39 4.42
C ASN A 137 -6.33 -0.63 3.35
N TYR A 138 -6.08 -1.87 2.91
CA TYR A 138 -5.04 -2.20 1.94
C TYR A 138 -5.16 -1.38 0.64
N LYS A 139 -6.36 -1.30 0.06
CA LYS A 139 -6.59 -0.52 -1.17
C LYS A 139 -6.26 0.96 -0.96
N VAL A 140 -6.67 1.55 0.17
CA VAL A 140 -6.36 2.95 0.48
C VAL A 140 -4.85 3.17 0.59
N PHE A 141 -4.13 2.27 1.27
CA PHE A 141 -2.67 2.30 1.35
C PHE A 141 -2.02 2.20 -0.02
N PHE A 142 -2.48 1.28 -0.88
CA PHE A 142 -1.96 1.11 -2.24
C PHE A 142 -2.20 2.35 -3.11
N VAL A 143 -3.40 2.92 -3.05
CA VAL A 143 -3.76 4.16 -3.78
C VAL A 143 -2.92 5.34 -3.29
N PHE A 144 -2.70 5.47 -1.98
CA PHE A 144 -1.76 6.46 -1.42
C PHE A 144 -0.36 6.29 -2.02
N LEU A 145 0.19 5.08 -2.00
CA LEU A 145 1.52 4.78 -2.52
C LEU A 145 1.65 5.10 -4.01
N LEU A 146 0.64 4.75 -4.81
CA LEU A 146 0.58 5.07 -6.23
C LEU A 146 0.65 6.58 -6.49
N HIS A 147 -0.21 7.36 -5.82
CA HIS A 147 -0.22 8.82 -5.99
C HIS A 147 1.04 9.48 -5.45
N ALA A 148 1.63 8.95 -4.36
CA ALA A 148 2.89 9.44 -3.83
C ALA A 148 4.05 9.25 -4.83
N VAL A 149 4.12 8.10 -5.51
CA VAL A 149 5.09 7.86 -6.58
C VAL A 149 4.87 8.81 -7.76
N ILE A 150 3.62 9.01 -8.20
CA ILE A 150 3.30 9.94 -9.30
C ILE A 150 3.73 11.37 -8.93
N ALA A 151 3.38 11.85 -7.74
CA ALA A 151 3.77 13.18 -7.27
C ALA A 151 5.30 13.32 -7.17
N CYS A 152 5.99 12.37 -6.56
CA CYS A 152 7.45 12.44 -6.42
C CYS A 152 8.15 12.40 -7.79
N THR A 153 7.67 11.57 -8.72
CA THR A 153 8.20 11.50 -10.08
C THR A 153 7.95 12.78 -10.86
N HIS A 154 6.75 13.36 -10.78
CA HIS A 154 6.44 14.66 -11.41
C HIS A 154 7.35 15.77 -10.88
N SER A 155 7.52 15.86 -9.56
CA SER A 155 8.46 16.79 -8.96
C SER A 155 9.91 16.52 -9.40
N MET A 156 10.31 15.26 -9.57
CA MET A 156 11.66 14.91 -9.99
C MET A 156 11.94 15.37 -11.42
N VAL A 157 10.98 15.14 -12.33
CA VAL A 157 11.07 15.60 -13.72
C VAL A 157 11.17 17.12 -13.78
N LEU A 158 10.38 17.85 -12.99
CA LEU A 158 10.45 19.30 -12.92
C LEU A 158 11.79 19.80 -12.36
N LEU A 159 12.31 19.16 -11.31
CA LEU A 159 13.60 19.51 -10.71
C LEU A 159 14.76 19.27 -11.68
N VAL A 160 14.80 18.11 -12.34
CA VAL A 160 15.83 17.79 -13.34
C VAL A 160 15.71 18.71 -14.56
N GLY A 161 14.50 18.98 -15.03
CA GLY A 161 14.27 19.89 -16.16
C GLY A 161 14.69 21.33 -15.85
N SER A 162 14.32 21.85 -14.68
CA SER A 162 14.72 23.18 -14.22
C SER A 162 16.24 23.30 -14.09
N THR A 163 16.89 22.32 -13.46
CA THR A 163 18.35 22.35 -13.31
C THR A 163 19.06 22.23 -14.66
N ALA A 164 18.61 21.34 -15.55
CA ALA A 164 19.17 21.23 -16.91
C ALA A 164 19.01 22.53 -17.72
N HIS A 165 17.88 23.21 -17.58
CA HIS A 165 17.65 24.51 -18.21
C HIS A 165 18.63 25.57 -17.68
N ASP A 166 18.83 25.64 -16.37
CA ASP A 166 19.78 26.58 -15.74
C ASP A 166 21.24 26.28 -16.07
N PHE A 167 21.60 25.01 -16.33
CA PHE A 167 22.94 24.64 -16.82
C PHE A 167 23.19 25.11 -18.27
N HIS A 168 22.14 25.20 -19.09
CA HIS A 168 22.24 25.60 -20.50
C HIS A 168 21.99 27.09 -20.75
N GLY A 169 21.24 27.76 -19.87
CA GLY A 169 20.98 29.19 -19.90
C GLY A 169 22.09 29.97 -19.19
N ASP A 170 22.56 31.06 -19.81
CA ASP A 170 23.59 31.92 -19.25
C ASP A 170 23.21 32.38 -17.82
N GLN A 171 24.16 32.24 -16.89
CA GLN A 171 23.99 32.15 -15.44
C GLN A 171 23.13 33.26 -14.81
N ARG A 172 21.80 33.12 -14.81
CA ARG A 172 20.93 33.93 -13.93
C ARG A 172 21.17 33.47 -12.50
N GLN A 173 21.65 34.39 -11.67
CA GLN A 173 21.94 34.18 -10.26
C GLN A 173 20.70 33.64 -9.53
N THR A 174 20.60 32.33 -9.36
CA THR A 174 19.74 31.75 -8.32
C THR A 174 20.30 32.25 -6.98
N GLU A 175 19.56 33.13 -6.32
CA GLU A 175 19.92 33.68 -5.01
C GLU A 175 20.25 32.54 -4.03
N GLY A 176 21.23 32.73 -3.14
CA GLY A 176 21.78 31.65 -2.30
C GLY A 176 20.74 30.82 -1.54
N SER A 177 19.61 31.42 -1.15
CA SER A 177 18.49 30.72 -0.50
C SER A 177 17.80 29.70 -1.42
N SER A 178 17.52 30.07 -2.67
CA SER A 178 16.92 29.19 -3.67
C SER A 178 17.82 27.98 -3.97
N ARG A 179 19.13 28.18 -4.14
CA ARG A 179 20.09 27.10 -4.40
C ARG A 179 20.12 26.04 -3.30
N ILE A 180 20.06 26.45 -2.03
CA ILE A 180 19.99 25.54 -0.90
C ILE A 180 18.69 24.71 -0.94
N SER A 181 17.55 25.33 -1.26
CA SER A 181 16.28 24.62 -1.43
C SER A 181 16.32 23.58 -2.55
N TYR A 182 16.97 23.86 -3.69
CA TYR A 182 17.16 22.89 -4.78
C TYR A 182 17.97 21.67 -4.32
N ILE A 183 19.08 21.89 -3.61
CA ILE A 183 19.93 20.80 -3.09
C ILE A 183 19.15 19.95 -2.09
N ILE A 184 18.48 20.56 -1.12
CA ILE A 184 17.69 19.84 -0.12
C ILE A 184 16.55 19.07 -0.80
N CYS A 185 15.87 19.69 -1.78
CA CYS A 185 14.83 19.03 -2.56
C CYS A 185 15.38 17.78 -3.28
N GLY A 186 16.51 17.89 -3.97
CA GLY A 186 17.15 16.75 -4.65
C GLY A 186 17.56 15.62 -3.70
N VAL A 187 18.21 15.97 -2.58
CA VAL A 187 18.66 15.01 -1.56
C VAL A 187 17.49 14.27 -0.90
N LEU A 188 16.35 14.92 -0.69
CA LEU A 188 15.16 14.28 -0.14
C LEU A 188 14.39 13.50 -1.21
N LEU A 189 14.19 14.09 -2.39
CA LEU A 189 13.29 13.57 -3.41
C LEU A 189 13.84 12.33 -4.10
N PHE A 190 15.14 12.27 -4.39
CA PHE A 190 15.74 11.13 -5.10
C PHE A 190 15.62 9.79 -4.33
N PRO A 191 16.14 9.67 -3.10
CA PRO A 191 16.02 8.43 -2.35
C PRO A 191 14.56 8.11 -2.00
N LEU A 192 13.73 9.13 -1.72
CA LEU A 192 12.31 8.93 -1.46
C LEU A 192 11.59 8.35 -2.69
N THR A 193 11.79 8.93 -3.87
CA THR A 193 11.17 8.45 -5.11
C THR A 193 11.59 7.02 -5.41
N LEU A 194 12.89 6.71 -5.30
CA LEU A 194 13.40 5.36 -5.52
C LEU A 194 12.80 4.35 -4.54
N ALA A 195 12.79 4.66 -3.24
CA ALA A 195 12.22 3.79 -2.21
C ALA A 195 10.72 3.55 -2.43
N LEU A 196 9.96 4.58 -2.79
CA LEU A 196 8.53 4.46 -3.07
C LEU A 196 8.24 3.67 -4.35
N ILE A 197 9.05 3.81 -5.40
CA ILE A 197 8.94 3.00 -6.64
C ILE A 197 9.17 1.53 -6.34
N ILE A 198 10.22 1.20 -5.56
CA ILE A 198 10.51 -0.18 -5.17
C ILE A 198 9.35 -0.75 -4.33
N LEU A 199 8.84 0.02 -3.37
CA LEU A 199 7.71 -0.39 -2.54
C LEU A 199 6.43 -0.57 -3.37
N LEU A 200 6.16 0.31 -4.34
CA LEU A 200 5.01 0.18 -5.24
C LEU A 200 5.13 -1.05 -6.12
N GLY A 201 6.30 -1.30 -6.71
CA GLY A 201 6.59 -2.49 -7.50
C GLY A 201 6.39 -3.78 -6.68
N TRP A 202 6.86 -3.78 -5.43
CA TRP A 202 6.63 -4.88 -4.49
C TRP A 202 5.14 -5.16 -4.28
N HIS A 203 4.35 -4.12 -3.98
CA HIS A 203 2.91 -4.30 -3.76
C HIS A 203 2.15 -4.66 -5.04
N ILE A 204 2.56 -4.18 -6.22
CA ILE A 204 2.01 -4.64 -7.50
C ILE A 204 2.26 -6.14 -7.67
N TYR A 205 3.48 -6.61 -7.44
CA TYR A 205 3.82 -8.04 -7.49
C TYR A 205 2.95 -8.87 -6.53
N LEU A 206 2.78 -8.41 -5.29
CA LEU A 206 1.94 -9.08 -4.30
C LEU A 206 0.47 -9.15 -4.73
N ILE A 207 -0.10 -8.05 -5.27
CA ILE A 207 -1.48 -8.03 -5.76
C ILE A 207 -1.64 -9.01 -6.93
N LEU A 208 -0.74 -9.00 -7.90
CA LEU A 208 -0.80 -9.90 -9.06
C LEU A 208 -0.78 -11.39 -8.68
N GLN A 209 -0.25 -11.71 -7.50
CA GLN A 209 -0.14 -13.07 -6.96
C GLN A 209 -1.13 -13.34 -5.81
N ASN A 210 -1.99 -12.38 -5.48
CA ASN A 210 -2.90 -12.38 -4.32
C ASN A 210 -2.25 -12.79 -3.00
N LYS A 211 -1.02 -12.33 -2.77
CA LYS A 211 -0.25 -12.60 -1.55
C LYS A 211 -0.24 -11.35 -0.67
N THR A 212 -0.26 -11.55 0.64
CA THR A 212 0.25 -10.55 1.59
C THR A 212 1.77 -10.68 1.71
N THR A 213 2.44 -9.66 2.26
CA THR A 213 3.87 -9.74 2.59
C THR A 213 4.18 -10.92 3.52
N ILE A 214 3.29 -11.23 4.47
CA ILE A 214 3.42 -12.39 5.37
C ILE A 214 3.32 -13.69 4.56
N GLU A 215 2.31 -13.82 3.71
CA GLU A 215 2.09 -15.00 2.87
C GLU A 215 3.22 -15.23 1.87
N TYR A 216 3.84 -14.16 1.34
CA TYR A 216 5.04 -14.30 0.53
C TYR A 216 6.16 -15.01 1.30
N HIS A 217 6.49 -14.56 2.52
CA HIS A 217 7.54 -15.18 3.32
C HIS A 217 7.18 -16.59 3.80
N GLU A 218 5.91 -16.83 4.17
CA GLU A 218 5.43 -18.17 4.52
C GLU A 218 5.43 -19.12 3.31
N GLY A 219 5.16 -18.57 2.12
CA GLY A 219 5.15 -19.25 0.83
C GLY A 219 6.54 -19.59 0.33
N VAL A 220 7.54 -18.71 0.45
CA VAL A 220 8.95 -19.04 0.15
C VAL A 220 9.41 -20.28 0.90
N ARG A 221 9.00 -20.42 2.17
CA ARG A 221 9.29 -21.64 2.96
C ARG A 221 8.51 -22.86 2.46
N ALA A 222 7.24 -22.67 2.08
CA ALA A 222 6.41 -23.76 1.55
C ALA A 222 6.92 -24.25 0.19
N MET A 223 7.39 -23.36 -0.68
CA MET A 223 8.02 -23.68 -1.96
C MET A 223 9.26 -24.55 -1.78
N GLY A 224 10.16 -24.21 -0.84
CA GLY A 224 11.33 -25.04 -0.55
C GLY A 224 10.96 -26.47 -0.15
N LEU A 225 9.97 -26.61 0.74
CA LEU A 225 9.47 -27.93 1.15
C LEU A 225 8.75 -28.69 0.03
N ALA A 226 8.01 -27.99 -0.84
CA ALA A 226 7.34 -28.61 -1.98
C ALA A 226 8.38 -29.16 -2.97
N GLN A 227 9.42 -28.38 -3.26
CA GLN A 227 10.51 -28.76 -4.15
C GLN A 227 11.32 -29.95 -3.61
N GLU A 228 11.60 -30.01 -2.31
CA GLU A 228 12.21 -31.18 -1.66
C GLU A 228 11.36 -32.46 -1.85
N ASN A 229 10.04 -32.31 -1.94
CA ASN A 229 9.10 -33.41 -2.15
C ASN A 229 8.73 -33.63 -3.63
N GLY A 230 9.39 -32.95 -4.57
CA GLY A 230 9.10 -33.07 -6.01
C GLY A 230 7.74 -32.50 -6.45
N ASN A 231 7.14 -31.61 -5.64
CA ASN A 231 5.84 -31.00 -5.90
C ASN A 231 5.98 -29.52 -6.27
N ASP A 232 5.10 -29.06 -7.16
CA ASP A 232 4.96 -27.63 -7.47
C ASP A 232 4.09 -26.94 -6.42
N TYR A 233 4.53 -25.77 -5.96
CA TYR A 233 3.77 -24.95 -5.04
C TYR A 233 2.92 -23.93 -5.80
N GLN A 234 1.61 -23.98 -5.57
CA GLN A 234 0.67 -22.96 -6.01
C GLN A 234 0.06 -22.27 -4.80
N HIS A 235 0.07 -20.93 -4.81
CA HIS A 235 -0.53 -20.16 -3.73
C HIS A 235 -2.07 -20.30 -3.78
N PRO A 236 -2.76 -20.71 -2.69
CA PRO A 236 -4.18 -21.07 -2.75
C PRO A 236 -5.13 -19.96 -3.22
N TYR A 237 -4.76 -18.70 -2.95
CA TYR A 237 -5.57 -17.53 -3.27
C TYR A 237 -5.24 -16.91 -4.63
N ASP A 238 -4.27 -17.45 -5.36
CA ASP A 238 -3.94 -16.97 -6.71
C ASP A 238 -4.97 -17.51 -7.72
N LEU A 239 -5.84 -16.62 -8.20
CA LEU A 239 -6.92 -16.93 -9.15
C LEU A 239 -6.58 -16.47 -10.59
N GLY A 240 -5.36 -15.97 -10.81
CA GLY A 240 -4.95 -15.28 -12.03
C GLY A 240 -4.94 -13.76 -11.89
N ALA A 241 -4.06 -13.10 -12.64
CA ALA A 241 -3.72 -11.68 -12.47
C ALA A 241 -4.95 -10.74 -12.45
N TYR A 242 -5.90 -10.92 -13.38
CA TYR A 242 -7.09 -10.08 -13.47
C TYR A 242 -8.02 -10.25 -12.25
N GLU A 243 -8.34 -11.49 -11.90
CA GLU A 243 -9.19 -11.81 -10.73
C GLU A 243 -8.54 -11.33 -9.43
N ASN A 244 -7.21 -11.47 -9.33
CA ASN A 244 -6.47 -10.98 -8.18
C ASN A 244 -6.55 -9.45 -8.08
N LEU A 245 -6.38 -8.72 -9.19
CA LEU A 245 -6.56 -7.26 -9.23
C LEU A 245 -7.98 -6.85 -8.83
N VAL A 246 -9.01 -7.48 -9.41
CA VAL A 246 -10.42 -7.21 -9.10
C VAL A 246 -10.71 -7.48 -7.61
N SER A 247 -10.15 -8.52 -7.02
CA SER A 247 -10.35 -8.86 -5.60
C SER A 247 -9.84 -7.78 -4.64
N ILE A 248 -8.85 -6.99 -5.05
CA ILE A 248 -8.23 -5.92 -4.24
C ILE A 248 -8.79 -4.55 -4.63
N LEU A 249 -8.72 -4.21 -5.92
CA LEU A 249 -8.99 -2.87 -6.45
C LEU A 249 -10.47 -2.66 -6.79
N GLY A 250 -11.21 -3.75 -7.02
CA GLY A 250 -12.65 -3.76 -7.26
C GLY A 250 -13.04 -4.06 -8.70
N PRO A 251 -14.34 -4.30 -8.95
CA PRO A 251 -14.84 -4.73 -10.26
C PRO A 251 -14.74 -3.64 -11.32
N SER A 252 -14.81 -2.37 -10.92
CA SER A 252 -14.76 -1.23 -11.82
C SER A 252 -13.33 -0.68 -11.92
N VAL A 253 -12.68 -0.89 -13.07
CA VAL A 253 -11.32 -0.38 -13.35
C VAL A 253 -11.21 1.13 -13.15
N TRP A 254 -12.26 1.88 -13.50
CA TRP A 254 -12.34 3.34 -13.31
C TRP A 254 -12.25 3.77 -11.83
N CYS A 255 -12.56 2.87 -10.89
CA CYS A 255 -12.51 3.12 -9.45
C CYS A 255 -11.26 2.53 -8.78
N TRP A 256 -10.30 2.01 -9.55
CA TRP A 256 -9.06 1.44 -8.99
C TRP A 256 -8.20 2.48 -8.29
N ILE A 257 -8.21 3.71 -8.82
CA ILE A 257 -7.51 4.86 -8.23
C ILE A 257 -8.31 5.55 -7.11
N CYS A 258 -9.57 5.17 -6.90
CA CYS A 258 -10.41 5.75 -5.85
C CYS A 258 -10.13 5.06 -4.51
N PRO A 259 -9.99 5.80 -3.40
CA PRO A 259 -9.68 5.23 -2.08
C PRO A 259 -10.92 4.62 -1.38
N THR A 260 -11.72 3.85 -2.11
CA THR A 260 -12.93 3.21 -1.61
C THR A 260 -12.78 1.69 -1.57
N SER A 261 -13.07 1.10 -0.42
CA SER A 261 -12.99 -0.35 -0.19
C SER A 261 -14.37 -1.02 -0.06
N GLY A 262 -15.44 -0.38 -0.56
CA GLY A 262 -16.82 -0.84 -0.34
C GLY A 262 -17.17 -2.16 -1.01
N HIS A 263 -16.41 -2.56 -2.04
CA HIS A 263 -16.56 -3.84 -2.73
C HIS A 263 -15.92 -5.01 -1.99
N ILE A 264 -15.07 -4.73 -1.01
CA ILE A 264 -14.30 -5.76 -0.31
C ILE A 264 -15.19 -6.35 0.78
N GLY A 265 -15.50 -7.65 0.70
CA GLY A 265 -16.39 -8.36 1.63
C GLY A 265 -15.89 -8.40 3.08
N SER A 266 -16.40 -9.32 3.90
CA SER A 266 -16.10 -9.37 5.35
C SER A 266 -14.63 -9.60 5.70
N GLY A 267 -13.84 -10.20 4.80
CA GLY A 267 -12.46 -10.59 5.04
C GLY A 267 -12.32 -11.84 5.93
N LEU A 268 -13.43 -12.52 6.20
CA LEU A 268 -13.48 -13.80 6.93
C LEU A 268 -13.37 -15.00 5.99
N HIS A 269 -13.73 -14.82 4.72
CA HIS A 269 -13.67 -15.82 3.66
C HIS A 269 -13.01 -15.24 2.42
N PHE A 270 -12.22 -16.06 1.73
CA PHE A 270 -11.54 -15.70 0.49
C PHE A 270 -11.68 -16.85 -0.49
N ARG A 271 -12.00 -16.53 -1.75
CA ARG A 271 -12.05 -17.50 -2.83
C ARG A 271 -10.64 -18.05 -3.11
N THR A 272 -10.59 -19.33 -3.43
CA THR A 272 -9.38 -20.10 -3.69
C THR A 272 -9.46 -20.78 -5.07
N PHE A 273 -8.33 -21.29 -5.56
CA PHE A 273 -8.34 -22.05 -6.81
C PHE A 273 -9.09 -23.39 -6.70
N TYR A 274 -9.28 -23.94 -5.49
CA TYR A 274 -10.05 -25.17 -5.29
C TYR A 274 -11.54 -24.93 -5.52
N ASP A 275 -12.05 -23.76 -5.11
CA ASP A 275 -13.44 -23.36 -5.39
C ASP A 275 -13.71 -23.29 -6.89
N LEU A 276 -12.72 -22.79 -7.66
CA LEU A 276 -12.78 -22.77 -9.13
C LEU A 276 -12.84 -24.19 -9.72
N ARG A 277 -12.03 -25.11 -9.20
CA ARG A 277 -12.02 -26.51 -9.69
C ARG A 277 -13.34 -27.21 -9.39
N LEU A 278 -13.90 -27.03 -8.20
CA LEU A 278 -15.21 -27.60 -7.83
C LEU A 278 -16.31 -27.08 -8.76
N SER A 279 -16.35 -25.76 -9.02
CA SER A 279 -17.36 -25.18 -9.92
C SER A 279 -17.29 -25.70 -11.36
N ARG A 280 -16.08 -26.01 -11.86
CA ARG A 280 -15.87 -26.60 -13.20
C ARG A 280 -16.18 -28.10 -13.26
N ALA A 281 -16.07 -28.80 -12.13
CA ALA A 281 -16.40 -30.22 -12.06
C ALA A 281 -17.92 -30.45 -11.98
N SER A 282 -18.68 -29.44 -11.53
CA SER A 282 -20.14 -29.47 -11.44
C SER A 282 -20.88 -28.92 -12.68
N SER A 283 -20.16 -28.37 -13.66
CA SER A 283 -20.69 -27.80 -14.92
C SER A 283 -20.46 -28.73 -16.10
#